data_AF-U3U3B5-F1
#
_entry.id   AF-U3U3B5-F1
#
_cell.length_a   1.000
_cell.length_b   1.000
_cell.length_c   1.000
_cell.angle_alpha   90.00
_cell.angle_beta   90.00
_cell.angle_gamma   90.00
#
_symmetry.space_group_name_H-M   'P 1'
#
loop_
_entity.id
_entity.type
_entity.pdbx_description
1 polymer ?
#
loop_
_entity_poly.entity_id
_entity_poly.type
_entity_poly.pdbx_seq_one_letter_code
_entity_poly.pdbx_strand_id
1 'polypeptide(L)'
;MTRLIAALLAVALLALGVTGWQWKVAKDDLTSAQRIIGTLSAGIESRDKAIAKLDADARASQKREAELRLMQGRASSAALNREMTIQRETDANPILRDWSAAALPDDVIRLHARPAFASARDYLDWVSARDKLPGAGKQP
;
A
#
# COMPACT_ATOMS: atom_id res chain seq x y z
N MET A 1 30.80 -46.44 72.86
CA MET A 1 31.11 -46.90 71.49
C MET A 1 29.89 -46.85 70.57
N THR A 2 28.80 -47.57 70.87
CA THR A 2 27.58 -47.61 70.01
C THR A 2 26.91 -46.25 69.74
N ARG A 3 26.81 -45.37 70.75
CA ARG A 3 26.22 -44.03 70.57
C ARG A 3 27.02 -43.10 69.63
N LEU A 4 28.34 -43.21 69.62
CA LEU A 4 29.21 -42.43 68.73
C LEU A 4 29.09 -42.92 67.28
N ILE A 5 29.03 -44.24 67.08
CA ILE A 5 28.82 -44.85 65.75
C ILE A 5 27.44 -44.44 65.20
N ALA A 6 26.40 -44.46 66.04
CA ALA A 6 25.06 -44.02 65.65
C ALA A 6 25.01 -42.53 65.26
N ALA A 7 25.72 -41.66 66.00
CA ALA A 7 25.79 -40.24 65.67
C ALA A 7 26.53 -39.98 64.35
N LEU A 8 27.64 -40.68 64.09
CA LEU A 8 28.37 -40.57 62.82
C LEU A 8 27.54 -41.04 61.63
N LEU A 9 26.81 -42.15 61.79
CA LEU A 9 25.89 -42.65 60.75
C LEU A 9 24.75 -41.67 60.46
N ALA A 10 24.17 -41.06 61.50
CA ALA A 10 23.13 -40.04 61.33
C ALA A 10 23.66 -38.82 60.56
N VAL A 11 24.86 -38.35 60.88
CA VAL A 11 25.51 -37.23 60.16
C VAL A 11 25.81 -37.61 58.70
N ALA A 12 26.31 -38.82 58.45
CA ALA A 12 26.57 -39.30 57.09
C ALA A 12 25.29 -39.39 56.25
N LEU A 13 24.18 -39.85 56.84
CA LEU A 13 22.88 -39.89 56.17
C LEU A 13 22.33 -38.49 55.87
N LEU A 14 22.49 -37.55 56.80
CA LEU A 14 22.10 -36.15 56.57
C LEU A 14 22.94 -35.52 55.45
N ALA A 15 24.25 -35.77 55.43
CA ALA A 15 25.13 -35.28 54.37
C ALA A 15 24.73 -35.84 53.00
N LEU A 16 24.39 -37.13 52.91
CA LEU A 16 23.89 -37.75 51.67
C LEU A 16 22.53 -37.20 51.23
N GLY A 17 21.64 -36.90 52.19
CA GLY A 17 20.36 -36.25 51.90
C GLY A 17 20.54 -34.85 51.30
N VAL A 18 21.44 -34.06 51.87
CA VAL A 18 21.75 -32.70 51.39
C VAL A 18 22.40 -32.73 50.02
N THR A 19 23.38 -33.62 49.79
CA THR A 19 24.01 -33.72 48.46
C THR A 19 23.01 -34.19 47.40
N GLY A 20 22.18 -35.20 47.69
CA GLY A 20 21.14 -35.65 46.77
C GLY A 20 20.15 -34.53 46.40
N TRP A 21 19.79 -33.68 47.37
CA TRP A 21 18.90 -32.54 47.13
C TRP A 21 19.57 -31.46 46.26
N GLN A 22 20.82 -31.09 46.55
CA GLN A 22 21.55 -30.10 45.75
C GLN A 22 21.73 -30.53 44.28
N TRP A 23 21.99 -31.82 44.05
CA TRP A 23 22.11 -32.36 42.69
C TRP A 23 20.80 -32.30 41.92
N LYS A 24 19.68 -32.53 42.59
CA LYS A 24 18.35 -32.41 41.97
C LYS A 24 18.05 -30.96 41.59
N VAL A 25 18.27 -30.02 42.51
CA VAL A 25 18.06 -28.58 42.25
C VAL A 25 18.94 -28.10 41.07
N ALA A 26 20.23 -28.44 41.07
CA ALA A 26 21.13 -28.07 39.98
C ALA A 26 20.71 -28.64 38.62
N LYS A 27 20.17 -29.87 38.58
CA LYS A 27 19.67 -30.50 37.36
C LYS A 27 18.36 -29.89 36.87
N ASP A 28 17.47 -29.53 37.79
CA ASP A 28 16.21 -28.85 37.47
C ASP A 28 16.48 -27.45 36.90
N ASP A 29 17.42 -26.70 37.49
CA ASP A 29 17.85 -25.38 36.99
C ASP A 29 18.46 -25.45 35.59
N LEU A 30 19.33 -26.43 35.33
CA LEU A 30 19.92 -26.62 34.00
C LEU A 30 18.86 -26.99 32.95
N THR A 31 17.89 -27.81 33.32
CA THR A 31 16.78 -28.19 32.43
C THR A 31 15.88 -26.99 32.13
N SER A 32 15.61 -26.15 33.13
CA SER A 32 14.85 -24.91 32.97
C SER A 32 15.58 -23.92 32.07
N ALA A 33 16.88 -23.69 32.32
CA ALA A 33 17.72 -22.84 31.50
C ALA A 33 17.78 -23.31 30.04
N GLN A 34 17.94 -24.62 29.81
CA GLN A 34 17.94 -25.19 28.46
C GLN A 34 16.60 -24.98 27.74
N ARG A 35 15.48 -25.13 28.47
CA ARG A 35 14.15 -24.85 27.91
C ARG A 35 14.01 -23.37 27.55
N ILE A 36 14.43 -22.46 28.43
CA ILE A 36 14.39 -21.01 28.16
C ILE A 36 15.23 -20.68 26.92
N ILE A 37 16.47 -21.16 26.85
CA ILE A 37 17.35 -20.97 25.69
C ILE A 37 16.70 -21.49 24.41
N GLY A 38 16.10 -22.69 24.45
CA GLY A 38 15.38 -23.26 23.32
C GLY A 38 14.21 -22.38 22.86
N THR A 39 13.39 -21.90 23.79
CA THR A 39 12.27 -21.00 23.46
C THR A 39 12.73 -19.66 22.89
N LEU A 40 13.80 -19.08 23.46
CA LEU A 40 14.33 -17.81 23.02
C LEU A 40 14.98 -17.93 21.64
N SER A 41 15.71 -19.02 21.39
CA SER A 41 16.30 -19.33 20.10
C SER A 41 15.24 -19.49 19.01
N ALA A 42 14.16 -20.24 19.28
CA ALA A 42 13.03 -20.36 18.35
C ALA A 42 12.33 -19.01 18.11
N GLY A 43 12.22 -18.18 19.15
CA GLY A 43 11.69 -16.82 19.05
C GLY A 43 12.55 -15.90 18.20
N ILE A 44 13.88 -15.98 18.33
CA ILE A 44 14.84 -15.23 17.50
C ILE A 44 14.74 -15.70 16.05
N GLU A 45 14.75 -17.01 15.79
CA GLU A 45 14.65 -17.55 14.43
C GLU A 45 13.35 -17.12 13.74
N SER A 46 12.24 -17.11 14.47
CA SER A 46 10.96 -16.60 13.96
C SER A 46 11.02 -15.12 13.62
N ARG A 47 11.66 -14.29 14.47
CA ARG A 47 11.84 -12.86 14.23
C ARG A 47 12.77 -12.61 13.05
N ASP A 48 13.87 -13.35 12.93
CA ASP A 48 14.81 -13.21 11.82
C ASP A 48 14.14 -13.53 10.48
N LYS A 49 13.31 -14.59 10.44
CA LYS A 49 12.47 -14.90 9.27
C LYS A 49 11.50 -13.77 8.93
N ALA A 50 10.85 -13.18 9.94
CA ALA A 50 9.94 -12.05 9.73
C ALA A 50 10.69 -10.80 9.21
N ILE A 51 11.85 -10.48 9.79
CA ILE A 51 12.70 -9.36 9.37
C ILE A 51 13.18 -9.57 7.92
N ALA A 52 13.66 -10.77 7.58
CA ALA A 52 14.09 -11.09 6.23
C ALA A 52 12.95 -10.94 5.21
N LYS A 53 11.73 -11.35 5.57
CA LYS A 53 10.54 -11.16 4.73
C LYS A 53 10.21 -9.67 4.57
N LEU A 54 10.20 -8.90 5.66
CA LEU A 54 9.96 -7.46 5.59
C LEU A 54 11.00 -6.74 4.73
N ASP A 55 12.28 -7.10 4.84
CA ASP A 55 13.34 -6.49 4.02
C ASP A 55 13.15 -6.82 2.53
N ALA A 56 12.80 -8.07 2.20
CA ALA A 56 12.49 -8.47 0.84
C ALA A 56 11.28 -7.70 0.27
N ASP A 57 10.20 -7.57 1.05
CA ASP A 57 9.00 -6.84 0.67
C ASP A 57 9.29 -5.34 0.49
N ALA A 58 10.10 -4.74 1.38
CA ALA A 58 10.51 -3.34 1.29
C ALA A 58 11.38 -3.07 0.05
N ARG A 59 12.32 -3.96 -0.27
CA ARG A 59 13.12 -3.85 -1.51
C ARG A 59 12.23 -3.98 -2.75
N ALA A 60 11.26 -4.88 -2.73
CA ALA A 60 10.31 -5.04 -3.83
C ALA A 60 9.41 -3.80 -3.99
N SER A 61 8.93 -3.21 -2.88
CA SER A 61 8.13 -1.99 -2.94
C SER A 61 8.93 -0.80 -3.44
N GLN A 62 10.18 -0.63 -2.98
CA GLN A 62 11.07 0.42 -3.48
C GLN A 62 11.30 0.32 -4.99
N LYS A 63 11.50 -0.89 -5.52
CA LYS A 63 11.63 -1.11 -6.97
C LYS A 63 10.36 -0.71 -7.72
N ARG A 64 9.19 -1.14 -7.24
CA ARG A 64 7.88 -0.76 -7.84
C ARG A 64 7.65 0.75 -7.79
N GLU A 65 8.01 1.41 -6.70
CA GLU A 65 7.88 2.86 -6.57
C GLU A 65 8.81 3.61 -7.52
N ALA A 66 10.06 3.14 -7.67
CA ALA A 66 11.00 3.71 -8.64
C ALA A 66 10.51 3.54 -10.09
N GLU A 67 9.98 2.37 -10.43
CA GLU A 67 9.37 2.11 -11.73
C GLU A 67 8.16 3.02 -11.98
N LEU A 68 7.27 3.16 -11.00
CA LEU A 68 6.11 4.04 -11.09
C LEU A 68 6.52 5.49 -11.31
N ARG A 69 7.52 6.00 -10.59
CA ARG A 69 8.06 7.36 -10.80
C ARG A 69 8.62 7.54 -12.20
N LEU A 70 9.30 6.53 -12.74
CA LEU A 70 9.84 6.56 -14.09
C LEU A 70 8.72 6.57 -15.14
N MET A 71 7.66 5.78 -14.95
CA MET A 71 6.48 5.80 -15.81
C MET A 71 5.76 7.16 -15.75
N GLN A 72 5.59 7.73 -14.57
CA GLN A 72 5.01 9.07 -14.40
C GLN A 72 5.85 10.13 -15.12
N GLY A 73 7.18 10.11 -14.97
CA GLY A 73 8.07 11.03 -15.69
C GLY A 73 7.96 10.92 -17.21
N ARG A 74 7.88 9.67 -17.73
CA ARG A 74 7.66 9.43 -19.17
C ARG A 74 6.30 9.94 -19.64
N ALA A 75 5.24 9.68 -18.87
CA ALA A 75 3.89 10.16 -19.19
C ALA A 75 3.82 11.69 -19.22
N SER A 76 4.41 12.36 -18.22
CA SER A 76 4.49 13.82 -18.16
C SER A 76 5.27 14.40 -19.34
N SER A 77 6.42 13.80 -19.69
CA SER A 77 7.21 14.23 -20.85
C SER A 77 6.44 14.03 -22.17
N ALA A 78 5.78 12.89 -22.34
CA ALA A 78 4.96 12.63 -23.52
C ALA A 78 3.77 13.59 -23.64
N ALA A 79 3.11 13.92 -22.53
CA ALA A 79 2.03 14.90 -22.49
C ALA A 79 2.52 16.30 -22.87
N LEU A 80 3.66 16.73 -22.30
CA LEU A 80 4.28 18.01 -22.62
C LEU A 80 4.66 18.09 -24.11
N ASN A 81 5.30 17.03 -24.64
CA ASN A 81 5.66 16.98 -26.05
C ASN A 81 4.44 17.02 -26.97
N ARG A 82 3.35 16.33 -26.59
CA ARG A 82 2.09 16.38 -27.33
C ARG A 82 1.52 17.79 -27.37
N GLU A 83 1.51 18.49 -26.23
CA GLU A 83 1.03 19.86 -26.15
C GLU A 83 1.88 20.79 -27.02
N MET A 84 3.21 20.71 -26.92
CA MET A 84 4.11 21.50 -27.78
C MET A 84 3.88 21.24 -29.26
N THR A 85 3.63 20.00 -29.66
CA THR A 85 3.30 19.66 -31.05
C THR A 85 1.96 20.28 -31.45
N ILE A 86 0.91 20.17 -30.63
CA ILE A 86 -0.39 20.78 -30.92
C ILE A 86 -0.25 22.29 -31.11
N GLN A 87 0.48 22.97 -30.23
CA GLN A 87 0.73 24.39 -30.33
C GLN A 87 1.49 24.74 -31.61
N ARG A 88 2.57 24.00 -31.92
CA ARG A 88 3.34 24.19 -33.15
C ARG A 88 2.49 24.04 -34.40
N GLU A 89 1.70 22.98 -34.50
CA GLU A 89 0.84 22.72 -35.67
C GLU A 89 -0.28 23.77 -35.77
N THR A 90 -0.80 24.24 -34.64
CA THR A 90 -1.80 25.32 -34.60
C THR A 90 -1.19 26.64 -35.06
N ASP A 91 -0.03 27.01 -34.54
CA ASP A 91 0.68 28.27 -34.86
C ASP A 91 1.23 28.28 -36.29
N ALA A 92 1.57 27.12 -36.86
CA ALA A 92 2.06 27.00 -38.23
C ALA A 92 0.99 27.35 -39.27
N ASN A 93 -0.30 27.28 -38.92
CA ASN A 93 -1.40 27.61 -39.82
C ASN A 93 -2.24 28.77 -39.24
N PRO A 94 -2.04 30.02 -39.72
CA PRO A 94 -2.75 31.19 -39.18
C PRO A 94 -4.28 31.08 -39.31
N ILE A 95 -4.79 30.42 -40.36
CA ILE A 95 -6.22 30.18 -40.53
C ILE A 95 -6.74 29.22 -39.44
N LEU A 96 -6.01 28.14 -39.17
CA LEU A 96 -6.38 27.18 -38.12
C LEU A 96 -6.33 27.82 -36.73
N ARG A 97 -5.31 28.64 -36.47
CA ARG A 97 -5.16 29.40 -35.22
C ARG A 97 -6.31 30.38 -35.02
N ASP A 98 -6.64 31.16 -36.04
CA ASP A 98 -7.70 32.17 -35.94
C ASP A 98 -9.08 31.49 -35.82
N TRP A 99 -9.29 30.36 -36.52
CA TRP A 99 -10.52 29.56 -36.39
C TRP A 99 -10.66 28.90 -35.01
N SER A 100 -9.58 28.35 -34.44
CA SER A 100 -9.62 27.70 -33.13
C SER A 100 -9.80 28.69 -31.98
N ALA A 101 -9.32 29.93 -32.13
CA ALA A 101 -9.50 31.01 -31.18
C ALA A 101 -10.86 31.73 -31.30
N ALA A 102 -11.58 31.56 -32.42
CA ALA A 102 -12.87 32.19 -32.63
C ALA A 102 -13.93 31.64 -31.67
N ALA A 103 -14.79 32.51 -31.16
CA ALA A 103 -15.94 32.10 -30.36
C ALA A 103 -16.87 31.20 -31.19
N LEU A 104 -17.34 30.10 -30.60
CA LEU A 104 -18.34 29.27 -31.25
C LEU A 104 -19.65 30.07 -31.43
N PRO A 105 -20.33 29.96 -32.57
CA PRO A 105 -21.65 30.57 -32.75
C PRO A 105 -22.66 30.05 -31.73
N ASP A 106 -23.57 30.92 -31.27
CA ASP A 106 -24.60 30.58 -30.26
C ASP A 106 -25.44 29.36 -30.65
N ASP A 107 -25.72 29.17 -31.94
CA ASP A 107 -26.46 28.02 -32.44
C ASP A 107 -25.72 26.70 -32.20
N VAL A 108 -24.39 26.70 -32.35
CA VAL A 108 -23.53 25.52 -32.09
C VAL A 108 -23.40 25.29 -30.59
N ILE A 109 -23.26 26.36 -29.80
CA ILE A 109 -23.24 26.27 -28.33
C ILE A 109 -24.57 25.68 -27.83
N ARG A 110 -25.70 26.13 -28.35
CA ARG A 110 -27.05 25.62 -28.02
C ARG A 110 -27.23 24.14 -28.39
N LEU A 111 -26.55 23.68 -29.44
CA LEU A 111 -26.52 22.26 -29.84
C LEU A 111 -25.69 21.39 -28.88
N HIS A 112 -24.68 21.94 -28.23
CA HIS A 112 -23.89 21.21 -27.22
C HIS A 112 -24.41 21.39 -25.79
N ALA A 113 -25.17 22.45 -25.53
CA ALA A 113 -25.78 22.70 -24.23
C ALA A 113 -26.77 21.57 -23.88
N ARG A 114 -26.49 20.88 -22.77
CA ARG A 114 -27.35 19.86 -22.19
C ARG A 114 -27.85 20.33 -20.82
N PRO A 115 -29.17 20.51 -20.63
CA PRO A 115 -29.73 20.80 -19.31
C PRO A 115 -29.54 19.60 -18.36
N ALA A 116 -29.57 19.86 -17.06
CA ALA A 116 -29.73 18.81 -16.07
C ALA A 116 -31.20 18.32 -16.09
N PHE A 117 -31.41 17.01 -16.00
CA PHE A 117 -32.74 16.39 -16.02
C PHE A 117 -33.04 15.78 -14.66
N ALA A 118 -34.23 16.03 -14.11
CA ALA A 118 -34.68 15.44 -12.85
C ALA A 118 -35.21 14.02 -13.03
N SER A 119 -35.66 13.66 -14.24
CA SER A 119 -36.16 12.34 -14.58
C SER A 119 -35.81 11.92 -16.02
N ALA A 120 -35.96 10.63 -16.32
CA ALA A 120 -35.80 10.10 -17.68
C ALA A 120 -36.88 10.62 -18.65
N ARG A 121 -38.07 10.98 -18.14
CA ARG A 121 -39.14 11.59 -18.93
C ARG A 121 -38.77 12.99 -19.39
N ASP A 122 -38.19 13.80 -18.51
CA ASP A 122 -37.71 15.15 -18.85
C ASP A 122 -36.62 15.11 -19.93
N TYR A 123 -35.77 14.08 -19.90
CA TYR A 123 -34.78 13.84 -20.95
C TYR A 123 -35.44 13.51 -22.30
N LEU A 124 -36.42 12.59 -22.31
CA LEU A 124 -37.13 12.23 -23.53
C LEU A 124 -37.89 13.42 -24.12
N ASP A 125 -38.60 14.18 -23.29
CA ASP A 125 -39.33 15.38 -23.71
C ASP A 125 -38.37 16.43 -24.31
N TRP A 126 -37.19 16.63 -23.72
CA TRP A 126 -36.16 17.52 -24.25
C TRP A 126 -35.56 17.04 -25.58
N VAL A 127 -35.24 15.74 -25.72
CA VAL A 127 -34.74 15.17 -26.97
C VAL A 127 -35.78 15.33 -28.09
N SER A 128 -37.04 15.02 -27.81
CA SER A 128 -38.13 15.15 -28.79
C SER A 128 -38.44 16.60 -29.17
N ALA A 129 -38.21 17.57 -28.29
CA ALA A 129 -38.33 18.99 -28.61
C ALA A 129 -37.12 19.53 -29.41
N ARG A 130 -35.97 18.85 -29.34
CA ARG A 130 -34.70 19.31 -29.93
C ARG A 130 -34.69 19.31 -31.46
N ASP A 131 -35.50 18.48 -32.11
CA ASP A 131 -35.68 18.49 -33.57
C ASP A 131 -36.40 19.76 -34.08
N LYS A 132 -36.93 20.59 -33.18
CA LYS A 132 -37.64 21.84 -33.52
C LYS A 132 -36.78 23.09 -33.33
N LEU A 133 -35.47 23.00 -33.56
CA LEU A 133 -34.61 24.18 -33.54
C LEU A 133 -34.94 25.11 -34.72
N PRO A 134 -35.17 26.41 -34.51
CA PRO A 134 -35.29 27.37 -35.60
C PRO A 134 -34.02 27.34 -36.45
N GLY A 135 -34.17 27.44 -37.78
CA GLY A 135 -33.03 27.55 -38.68
C GLY A 135 -32.15 28.76 -38.33
N ALA A 136 -30.84 28.62 -38.57
CA ALA A 136 -29.83 29.62 -38.25
C ALA A 136 -30.27 31.03 -38.67
N GLY A 137 -30.17 31.99 -37.74
CA GLY A 137 -30.49 33.40 -37.99
C GLY A 137 -31.91 33.86 -37.61
N LYS A 138 -32.75 33.00 -37.02
CA LYS A 138 -34.03 33.43 -36.41
C LYS A 138 -33.89 33.51 -34.90
N GLN A 139 -33.68 34.73 -34.40
CA GLN A 139 -33.80 35.05 -32.98
C GLN A 139 -35.26 34.84 -32.55
N PRO A 140 -35.52 34.30 -31.34
CA PRO A 140 -36.88 34.12 -30.81
C PRO A 140 -37.65 35.43 -30.68
#